data_AF-A0A0D3GT99-F1
#
_entry.id   AF-A0A0D3GT99-F1
#
_cell.length_a   1.000
_cell.length_b   1.000
_cell.length_c   1.000
_cell.angle_alpha   90.00
_cell.angle_beta   90.00
_cell.angle_gamma   90.00
#
_symmetry.space_group_name_H-M   'P 1'
#
loop_
_entity.id
_entity.type
_entity.pdbx_description
1 polymer ?
#
loop_
_entity_poly.entity_id
_entity_poly.type
_entity_poly.pdbx_seq_one_letter_code
_entity_poly.pdbx_strand_id
1 'polypeptide(L)'
;MHVCLHSASIHPSIHPRADTDSDAQEISLTFTCKHITHKSLSLARLSCLTSCCLLPPSSSSSSSSRNTGVWGESDQVAAGCFFFFFSSSSSLAMALLLLRMGVSVALLVAFFSSLIPSSEAYDPLDPNGNITIKWDVLQWTPDGYVAVVSLYNYQQYRHIQSPGWKLGWVWAKKEIIWAMNGGQATEQGDCSKFKSNIPHCCKKDPEIVDLLPGTPYNMQIANCCKGGVLNSWAQDPANAIASFQVSVGQAGTTNKTVRVPKNFTLKSPGPGYTCGSAKVVRPTKFFSQDGRRTTQAHMTWNVTCTYSQIVAQRSPTCCVSLSSFYNDTIVNCPTCSCGCQNNKPGSCVEGNSPYLASVVNTHNKDSLTPLVQCTSHMCPIRVHWHVKVNYKEYWRVKITLTNFNYRMNYSQWNLVTQHPSFDNLTTIFSFNYKSLNPYGVINDTAMLWGIKYYNDLLMTAGPDGNVQSELLFKKDPKSFTFEKGWAFPRRIYFNGDNCVMPPPDAYPWLPNASTRVMSSILLPFITIWTALTFLMVYA
;
A
#
# COMPACT_ATOMS: atom_id res chain seq x y z
N MET A 1 11.87 -5.38 -38.52
CA MET A 1 12.90 -4.71 -37.69
C MET A 1 13.28 -5.70 -36.60
N HIS A 2 14.47 -6.30 -36.64
CA HIS A 2 14.88 -7.30 -35.66
C HIS A 2 15.44 -6.63 -34.41
N VAL A 3 15.00 -7.06 -33.23
CA VAL A 3 15.63 -6.74 -31.95
C VAL A 3 16.04 -8.05 -31.29
N CYS A 4 17.32 -8.39 -31.38
CA CYS A 4 17.90 -9.50 -30.65
C CYS A 4 18.21 -9.02 -29.22
N LEU A 5 17.52 -9.59 -28.23
CA LEU A 5 17.87 -9.37 -26.82
C LEU A 5 19.01 -10.32 -26.44
N HIS A 6 20.19 -9.76 -26.21
CA HIS A 6 21.33 -10.49 -25.64
C HIS A 6 21.17 -10.60 -24.11
N SER A 7 21.23 -11.81 -23.58
CA SER A 7 21.34 -12.06 -22.13
C SER A 7 22.59 -12.91 -21.85
N ALA A 8 23.64 -12.26 -21.35
CA ALA A 8 24.79 -12.94 -20.77
C ALA A 8 24.55 -13.12 -19.27
N SER A 9 24.68 -14.36 -18.77
CA SER A 9 24.57 -14.68 -17.34
C SER A 9 25.94 -15.13 -16.82
N ILE A 10 26.50 -14.37 -15.88
CA ILE A 10 27.79 -14.66 -15.24
C ILE A 10 27.52 -15.22 -13.83
N HIS A 11 27.96 -16.46 -13.58
CA HIS A 11 27.95 -17.05 -12.24
C HIS A 11 29.36 -17.01 -11.63
N PRO A 12 29.57 -16.37 -10.47
CA PRO A 12 30.84 -16.46 -9.75
C PRO A 12 30.87 -17.71 -8.87
N SER A 13 31.75 -18.66 -9.19
CA SER A 13 32.12 -19.79 -8.34
C SER A 13 33.47 -19.54 -7.67
N ILE A 14 33.52 -19.48 -6.34
CA ILE A 14 34.74 -19.23 -5.56
C ILE A 14 35.22 -20.52 -4.90
N HIS A 15 36.40 -20.99 -5.28
CA HIS A 15 37.31 -21.80 -4.45
C HIS A 15 38.77 -21.48 -4.84
N PRO A 16 39.77 -21.73 -3.98
CA PRO A 16 41.04 -21.00 -3.98
C PRO A 16 42.14 -21.54 -4.94
N ARG A 17 43.12 -20.67 -5.20
CA ARG A 17 44.27 -20.77 -6.12
C ARG A 17 45.13 -22.05 -5.99
N ALA A 18 45.49 -22.64 -7.14
CA ALA A 18 46.88 -22.76 -7.62
C ALA A 18 46.91 -23.24 -9.10
N ASP A 19 47.92 -22.96 -9.94
CA ASP A 19 48.66 -21.71 -10.24
C ASP A 19 49.48 -21.89 -11.56
N THR A 20 49.95 -20.78 -12.16
CA THR A 20 50.85 -20.63 -13.34
C THR A 20 50.44 -21.07 -14.77
N ASP A 21 50.97 -20.29 -15.72
CA ASP A 21 51.16 -20.47 -17.17
C ASP A 21 50.02 -20.25 -18.19
N SER A 22 50.49 -19.86 -19.37
CA SER A 22 49.78 -19.21 -20.46
C SER A 22 49.28 -20.18 -21.51
N ASP A 23 48.02 -20.03 -21.93
CA ASP A 23 47.58 -20.49 -23.25
C ASP A 23 46.45 -19.60 -23.81
N ALA A 24 46.46 -19.38 -25.12
CA ALA A 24 45.44 -18.61 -25.81
C ALA A 24 44.22 -19.50 -26.10
N GLN A 25 43.03 -19.12 -25.61
CA GLN A 25 41.83 -19.94 -25.76
C GLN A 25 40.92 -19.45 -26.90
N GLU A 26 40.86 -20.25 -27.95
CA GLU A 26 40.07 -20.02 -29.16
C GLU A 26 38.56 -20.22 -28.88
N ILE A 27 37.73 -19.20 -29.14
CA ILE A 27 36.28 -19.26 -28.87
C ILE A 27 35.54 -19.79 -30.11
N SER A 28 35.23 -21.09 -30.10
CA SER A 28 34.34 -21.71 -31.09
C SER A 28 32.87 -21.56 -30.68
N LEU A 29 32.09 -20.79 -31.46
CA LEU A 29 30.66 -20.59 -31.26
C LEU A 29 29.82 -21.58 -32.08
N THR A 30 29.39 -22.68 -31.45
CA THR A 30 28.51 -23.68 -32.09
C THR A 30 27.04 -23.29 -31.99
N PHE A 31 26.44 -22.79 -33.07
CA PHE A 31 25.02 -22.45 -33.12
C PHE A 31 24.14 -23.67 -33.44
N THR A 32 23.25 -24.05 -32.52
CA THR A 32 22.23 -25.09 -32.77
C THR A 32 20.87 -24.47 -33.07
N CYS A 33 20.48 -24.48 -34.34
CA CYS A 33 19.20 -23.94 -34.80
C CYS A 33 18.10 -25.01 -34.69
N LYS A 34 17.14 -24.85 -33.77
CA LYS A 34 16.06 -25.83 -33.55
C LYS A 34 14.79 -25.43 -34.30
N HIS A 35 14.57 -26.01 -35.47
CA HIS A 35 13.30 -25.90 -36.20
C HIS A 35 12.15 -26.52 -35.40
N ILE A 36 11.02 -25.80 -35.31
CA ILE A 36 9.72 -26.37 -34.94
C ILE A 36 8.74 -26.10 -36.07
N THR A 37 8.27 -27.17 -36.71
CA THR A 37 7.28 -27.16 -37.78
C THR A 37 5.90 -27.45 -37.22
N HIS A 38 4.90 -26.63 -37.56
CA HIS A 38 3.50 -26.93 -37.25
C HIS A 38 2.80 -27.52 -38.48
N LYS A 39 2.38 -28.78 -38.36
CA LYS A 39 1.33 -29.38 -39.20
C LYS A 39 0.34 -30.14 -38.30
N SER A 40 -0.89 -29.62 -38.29
CA SER A 40 -2.12 -30.35 -38.65
C SER A 40 -2.47 -31.65 -37.91
N LEU A 41 -3.61 -31.63 -37.19
CA LEU A 41 -4.79 -32.39 -37.66
C LEU A 41 -6.11 -31.82 -37.09
N SER A 42 -7.19 -31.95 -37.86
CA SER A 42 -8.56 -31.69 -37.45
C SER A 42 -9.26 -32.97 -36.97
N LEU A 43 -10.33 -32.85 -36.19
CA LEU A 43 -11.65 -33.32 -36.63
C LEU A 43 -12.78 -32.77 -35.73
N ALA A 44 -13.95 -32.58 -36.31
CA ALA A 44 -15.12 -31.95 -35.68
C ALA A 44 -16.17 -32.98 -35.23
N ARG A 45 -17.10 -32.57 -34.33
CA ARG A 45 -18.55 -32.83 -34.51
C ARG A 45 -19.46 -32.11 -33.50
N LEU A 46 -20.71 -31.92 -33.96
CA LEU A 46 -21.93 -31.41 -33.29
C LEU A 46 -21.94 -29.91 -32.89
N SER A 47 -23.04 -29.15 -33.03
CA SER A 47 -24.21 -29.23 -33.94
C SER A 47 -25.07 -27.95 -33.78
N CYS A 48 -25.67 -27.44 -34.87
CA CYS A 48 -26.63 -26.34 -34.82
C CYS A 48 -27.98 -26.75 -34.19
N LEU A 49 -28.73 -25.80 -33.62
CA LEU A 49 -30.05 -25.41 -34.13
C LEU A 49 -30.66 -24.21 -33.38
N THR A 50 -31.06 -23.20 -34.14
CA THR A 50 -31.99 -22.13 -33.75
C THR A 50 -33.41 -22.49 -34.17
N SER A 51 -34.44 -22.15 -33.39
CA SER A 51 -35.71 -21.67 -33.95
C SER A 51 -36.56 -20.91 -32.93
N CYS A 52 -37.33 -19.94 -33.43
CA CYS A 52 -38.42 -19.28 -32.72
C CYS A 52 -39.66 -20.17 -32.66
N CYS A 53 -40.56 -19.91 -31.69
CA CYS A 53 -41.92 -19.41 -31.97
C CYS A 53 -42.73 -19.16 -30.68
N LEU A 54 -43.49 -18.06 -30.67
CA LEU A 54 -44.58 -17.79 -29.74
C LEU A 54 -45.85 -18.51 -30.22
N LEU A 55 -46.75 -18.90 -29.30
CA LEU A 55 -48.21 -18.74 -29.40
C LEU A 55 -48.86 -18.99 -27.99
N PRO A 56 -50.05 -18.45 -27.68
CA PRO A 56 -50.68 -18.44 -26.33
C PRO A 56 -52.00 -19.26 -26.28
N PRO A 57 -53.02 -19.01 -25.41
CA PRO A 57 -53.09 -18.62 -23.98
C PRO A 57 -54.01 -19.55 -23.13
N SER A 58 -54.14 -19.33 -21.81
CA SER A 58 -55.45 -19.39 -21.08
C SER A 58 -55.38 -18.90 -19.62
N SER A 59 -56.40 -18.13 -19.17
CA SER A 59 -56.93 -17.88 -17.80
C SER A 59 -55.98 -17.84 -16.58
N SER A 60 -56.08 -16.97 -15.57
CA SER A 60 -56.95 -15.83 -15.16
C SER A 60 -56.21 -15.11 -13.99
N SER A 61 -56.51 -13.92 -13.45
CA SER A 61 -57.80 -13.26 -13.17
C SER A 61 -57.63 -11.78 -12.68
N SER A 62 -58.72 -11.01 -12.78
CA SER A 62 -59.13 -9.87 -11.90
C SER A 62 -58.51 -8.44 -11.98
N SER A 63 -59.44 -7.47 -11.98
CA SER A 63 -59.35 -6.01 -11.71
C SER A 63 -58.66 -5.10 -12.75
N SER A 64 -59.12 -3.85 -13.02
CA SER A 64 -60.48 -3.29 -13.23
C SER A 64 -60.38 -1.82 -13.64
N SER A 65 -61.40 -1.29 -14.34
CA SER A 65 -61.58 0.10 -14.83
C SER A 65 -60.70 0.54 -16.02
N ARG A 66 -61.11 1.46 -16.91
CA ARG A 66 -62.37 1.72 -17.67
C ARG A 66 -62.11 3.00 -18.53
N ASN A 67 -62.84 3.15 -19.64
CA ASN A 67 -63.02 4.37 -20.46
C ASN A 67 -61.82 4.81 -21.36
N THR A 68 -61.96 5.43 -22.55
CA THR A 68 -62.87 5.31 -23.74
C THR A 68 -62.51 6.42 -24.75
N GLY A 69 -62.57 6.17 -26.08
CA GLY A 69 -62.44 7.19 -27.15
C GLY A 69 -61.61 6.69 -28.36
N VAL A 70 -62.17 6.23 -29.50
CA VAL A 70 -62.89 6.94 -30.59
C VAL A 70 -61.90 7.71 -31.50
N TRP A 71 -61.37 7.13 -32.59
CA TRP A 71 -61.89 6.92 -33.99
C TRP A 71 -61.19 7.87 -34.98
N GLY A 72 -60.85 7.37 -36.18
CA GLY A 72 -60.22 8.15 -37.26
C GLY A 72 -59.83 7.27 -38.47
N GLU A 73 -60.63 7.36 -39.53
CA GLU A 73 -60.42 6.86 -40.91
C GLU A 73 -59.24 7.60 -41.61
N SER A 74 -58.72 7.23 -42.78
CA SER A 74 -58.70 6.00 -43.61
C SER A 74 -57.55 6.16 -44.64
N ASP A 75 -57.17 5.09 -45.34
CA ASP A 75 -57.01 5.03 -46.81
C ASP A 75 -56.08 3.91 -47.28
N GLN A 76 -56.55 3.13 -48.26
CA GLN A 76 -55.74 2.16 -48.99
C GLN A 76 -55.23 2.79 -50.28
N VAL A 77 -53.93 2.63 -50.57
CA VAL A 77 -53.38 2.80 -51.92
C VAL A 77 -52.54 1.60 -52.30
N ALA A 78 -52.66 1.17 -53.56
CA ALA A 78 -52.21 -0.11 -54.07
C ALA A 78 -50.70 -0.37 -53.95
N ALA A 79 -50.33 -1.61 -53.61
CA ALA A 79 -48.96 -2.09 -53.70
C ALA A 79 -48.57 -2.37 -55.16
N GLY A 80 -47.87 -1.44 -55.80
CA GLY A 80 -47.21 -1.65 -57.08
C GLY A 80 -45.90 -2.43 -56.91
N CYS A 81 -45.83 -3.66 -57.42
CA CYS A 81 -44.60 -4.45 -57.43
C CYS A 81 -43.55 -3.88 -58.39
N PHE A 82 -42.65 -3.03 -57.90
CA PHE A 82 -41.39 -2.72 -58.59
C PHE A 82 -40.28 -3.66 -58.12
N PHE A 83 -39.95 -4.65 -58.95
CA PHE A 83 -38.78 -5.51 -58.77
C PHE A 83 -37.49 -4.71 -59.04
N PHE A 84 -36.87 -4.16 -58.00
CA PHE A 84 -35.48 -3.71 -58.07
C PHE A 84 -34.53 -4.90 -57.91
N PHE A 85 -33.99 -5.36 -59.04
CA PHE A 85 -32.82 -6.26 -59.05
C PHE A 85 -31.57 -5.51 -58.58
N PHE A 86 -31.30 -5.52 -57.27
CA PHE A 86 -29.97 -5.18 -56.76
C PHE A 86 -29.05 -6.41 -56.80
N SER A 87 -27.86 -6.23 -57.37
CA SER A 87 -26.88 -7.29 -57.60
C SER A 87 -26.33 -7.88 -56.29
N SER A 88 -26.25 -9.21 -56.24
CA SER A 88 -25.84 -9.97 -55.05
C SER A 88 -24.39 -9.72 -54.57
N SER A 89 -23.57 -9.05 -55.38
CA SER A 89 -22.18 -8.73 -55.11
C SER A 89 -21.98 -7.60 -54.07
N SER A 90 -22.97 -6.75 -53.85
CA SER A 90 -22.86 -5.60 -52.93
C SER A 90 -23.19 -5.92 -51.46
N SER A 91 -24.13 -6.83 -51.22
CA SER A 91 -24.52 -7.28 -49.87
C SER A 91 -23.38 -8.01 -49.14
N LEU A 92 -22.70 -8.92 -49.84
CA LEU A 92 -21.56 -9.69 -49.32
C LEU A 92 -20.36 -8.80 -48.96
N ALA A 93 -20.12 -7.74 -49.74
CA ALA A 93 -19.08 -6.75 -49.46
C ALA A 93 -19.39 -5.94 -48.20
N MET A 94 -20.64 -5.48 -48.02
CA MET A 94 -21.09 -4.77 -46.82
C MET A 94 -20.97 -5.66 -45.56
N ALA A 95 -21.39 -6.93 -45.66
CA ALA A 95 -21.27 -7.89 -44.57
C ALA A 95 -19.80 -8.16 -44.19
N LEU A 96 -18.89 -8.32 -45.17
CA LEU A 96 -17.45 -8.43 -44.91
C LEU A 96 -16.88 -7.16 -44.27
N LEU A 97 -17.35 -5.97 -44.67
CA LEU A 97 -16.90 -4.70 -44.10
C LEU A 97 -17.28 -4.61 -42.62
N LEU A 98 -18.54 -4.93 -42.28
CA LEU A 98 -19.04 -4.96 -40.91
C LEU A 98 -18.32 -6.01 -40.06
N LEU A 99 -18.04 -7.20 -40.62
CA LEU A 99 -17.28 -8.24 -39.92
C LEU A 99 -15.83 -7.81 -39.65
N ARG A 100 -15.17 -7.16 -40.62
CA ARG A 100 -13.82 -6.59 -40.44
C ARG A 100 -13.81 -5.46 -39.41
N MET A 101 -14.79 -4.57 -39.44
CA MET A 101 -14.94 -3.51 -38.44
C MET A 101 -15.14 -4.08 -37.04
N GLY A 102 -16.00 -5.10 -36.89
CA GLY A 102 -16.23 -5.81 -35.63
C GLY A 102 -14.96 -6.49 -35.08
N VAL A 103 -14.20 -7.18 -35.94
CA VAL A 103 -12.91 -7.80 -35.56
C VAL A 103 -11.87 -6.74 -35.19
N SER A 104 -11.77 -5.64 -35.92
CA SER A 104 -10.86 -4.53 -35.59
C SER A 104 -11.23 -3.84 -34.27
N VAL A 105 -12.51 -3.63 -33.98
CA VAL A 105 -12.98 -3.10 -32.69
C VAL A 105 -12.71 -4.10 -31.57
N ALA A 106 -12.95 -5.39 -31.77
CA ALA A 106 -12.64 -6.43 -30.78
C ALA A 106 -11.13 -6.52 -30.48
N LEU A 107 -10.27 -6.39 -31.50
CA LEU A 107 -8.82 -6.33 -31.35
C LEU A 107 -8.37 -5.05 -30.64
N LEU A 108 -8.99 -3.90 -30.93
CA LEU A 108 -8.74 -2.64 -30.21
C LEU A 108 -9.14 -2.75 -28.74
N VAL A 109 -10.33 -3.29 -28.43
CA VAL A 109 -10.79 -3.52 -27.05
C VAL A 109 -9.86 -4.51 -26.33
N ALA A 110 -9.46 -5.61 -26.98
CA ALA A 110 -8.50 -6.56 -26.43
C ALA A 110 -7.14 -5.87 -26.13
N PHE A 111 -6.62 -5.08 -27.06
CA PHE A 111 -5.38 -4.32 -26.90
C PHE A 111 -5.48 -3.31 -25.75
N PHE A 112 -6.53 -2.50 -25.68
CA PHE A 112 -6.77 -1.58 -24.56
C PHE A 112 -6.97 -2.32 -23.22
N SER A 113 -7.61 -3.48 -23.20
CA SER A 113 -7.74 -4.29 -21.98
C SER A 113 -6.41 -4.93 -21.53
N SER A 114 -5.48 -5.19 -22.46
CA SER A 114 -4.11 -5.60 -22.15
C SER A 114 -3.20 -4.43 -21.70
N LEU A 115 -3.62 -3.19 -21.94
CA LEU A 115 -2.97 -1.96 -21.47
C LEU A 115 -3.53 -1.47 -20.12
N ILE A 116 -4.51 -2.17 -19.53
CA ILE A 116 -4.86 -1.97 -18.13
C ILE A 116 -3.76 -2.67 -17.32
N PRO A 117 -2.85 -1.93 -16.63
CA PRO A 117 -1.96 -2.58 -15.69
C PRO A 117 -2.84 -3.24 -14.62
N SER A 118 -2.59 -4.52 -14.36
CA SER A 118 -3.11 -5.14 -13.14
C SER A 118 -2.62 -4.30 -11.98
N SER A 119 -3.54 -3.59 -11.32
CA SER A 119 -3.24 -2.81 -10.12
C SER A 119 -3.03 -3.77 -8.96
N GLU A 120 -1.97 -4.55 -9.02
CA GLU A 120 -1.29 -4.96 -7.80
C GLU A 120 -1.03 -3.67 -7.01
N ALA A 121 -1.39 -3.67 -5.73
CA ALA A 121 -1.35 -2.49 -4.89
C ALA A 121 0.09 -2.20 -4.46
N TYR A 122 0.89 -1.84 -5.46
CA TYR A 122 2.31 -1.57 -5.41
C TYR A 122 2.57 -0.26 -4.65
N ASP A 123 3.50 -0.32 -3.71
CA ASP A 123 3.96 0.84 -2.95
C ASP A 123 5.24 1.39 -3.58
N PRO A 124 5.22 2.54 -4.28
CA PRO A 124 6.40 3.04 -5.00
C PRO A 124 7.56 3.44 -4.07
N LEU A 125 7.30 3.65 -2.77
CA LEU A 125 8.34 3.98 -1.79
C LEU A 125 8.92 2.75 -1.10
N ASP A 126 8.29 1.57 -1.23
CA ASP A 126 8.74 0.31 -0.65
C ASP A 126 8.35 -0.88 -1.53
N PRO A 127 8.92 -0.98 -2.75
CA PRO A 127 8.47 -1.92 -3.77
C PRO A 127 8.74 -3.39 -3.44
N ASN A 128 9.64 -3.65 -2.49
CA ASN A 128 9.98 -4.98 -1.99
C ASN A 128 9.35 -5.25 -0.60
N GLY A 129 8.60 -4.28 -0.04
CA GLY A 129 8.04 -4.32 1.29
C GLY A 129 7.02 -5.43 1.47
N ASN A 130 7.35 -6.40 2.33
CA ASN A 130 6.47 -7.52 2.66
C ASN A 130 6.68 -7.99 4.10
N ILE A 131 5.70 -8.73 4.62
CA ILE A 131 5.86 -9.51 5.84
C ILE A 131 6.01 -10.98 5.43
N THR A 132 7.15 -11.58 5.73
CA THR A 132 7.38 -13.01 5.50
C THR A 132 7.17 -13.78 6.80
N ILE A 133 6.19 -14.68 6.80
CA ILE A 133 6.02 -15.70 7.84
C ILE A 133 6.87 -16.90 7.44
N LYS A 134 7.73 -17.34 8.35
CA LYS A 134 8.66 -18.43 8.17
C LYS A 134 8.36 -19.51 9.19
N TRP A 135 8.19 -20.74 8.71
CA TRP A 135 7.83 -21.89 9.52
C TRP A 135 8.97 -22.90 9.49
N ASP A 136 9.74 -22.99 10.57
CA ASP A 136 10.90 -23.87 10.70
C ASP A 136 10.54 -25.09 11.57
N VAL A 137 10.46 -26.28 10.96
CA VAL A 137 10.23 -27.55 11.68
C VAL A 137 11.55 -28.01 12.30
N LEU A 138 11.65 -28.00 13.63
CA LEU A 138 12.90 -28.22 14.36
C LEU A 138 13.14 -29.69 14.72
N GLN A 139 12.10 -30.40 15.13
CA GLN A 139 12.19 -31.78 15.58
C GLN A 139 10.84 -32.53 15.43
N TRP A 140 10.91 -33.84 15.34
CA TRP A 140 9.75 -34.74 15.31
C TRP A 140 9.27 -35.08 16.73
N THR A 141 7.96 -35.21 16.90
CA THR A 141 7.34 -35.84 18.08
C THR A 141 6.76 -37.21 17.68
N PRO A 142 6.33 -38.07 18.63
CA PRO A 142 5.71 -39.35 18.29
C PRO A 142 4.46 -39.25 17.41
N ASP A 143 3.78 -38.09 17.41
CA ASP A 143 2.50 -37.84 16.76
C ASP A 143 2.48 -36.60 15.84
N GLY A 144 3.62 -35.97 15.61
CA GLY A 144 3.75 -34.73 14.84
C GLY A 144 5.14 -34.10 14.92
N TYR A 145 5.21 -32.80 15.24
CA TYR A 145 6.47 -32.05 15.24
C TYR A 145 6.42 -30.78 16.12
N VAL A 146 7.60 -30.28 16.49
CA VAL A 146 7.76 -28.92 17.05
C VAL A 146 8.34 -27.99 15.99
N ALA A 147 7.74 -26.83 15.83
CA ALA A 147 8.18 -25.80 14.90
C ALA A 147 8.30 -24.43 15.57
N VAL A 148 9.18 -23.58 15.04
CA VAL A 148 9.21 -22.15 15.34
C VAL A 148 8.66 -21.38 14.14
N VAL A 149 7.69 -20.53 14.42
CA VAL A 149 7.07 -19.63 13.45
C VAL A 149 7.60 -18.23 13.71
N SER A 150 8.16 -17.59 12.69
CA SER A 150 8.75 -16.25 12.79
C SER A 150 8.16 -15.33 11.73
N LEU A 151 7.71 -14.15 12.13
CA LEU A 151 7.25 -13.08 11.27
C LEU A 151 8.39 -12.07 11.10
N TYR A 152 8.81 -11.85 9.86
CA TYR A 152 9.80 -10.84 9.48
C TYR A 152 9.11 -9.71 8.74
N ASN A 153 9.14 -8.50 9.29
CA ASN A 153 8.69 -7.31 8.58
C ASN A 153 9.85 -6.70 7.79
N TYR A 154 9.85 -6.89 6.46
CA TYR A 154 10.82 -6.28 5.56
C TYR A 154 10.37 -4.92 5.02
N GLN A 155 9.19 -4.43 5.43
CA GLN A 155 8.70 -3.12 5.03
C GLN A 155 9.55 -2.02 5.66
N GLN A 156 9.99 -1.04 4.86
CA GLN A 156 10.91 -0.01 5.32
C GLN A 156 10.27 0.90 6.36
N TYR A 157 9.04 1.36 6.13
CA TYR A 157 8.38 2.36 7.00
C TYR A 157 7.01 1.94 7.55
N ARG A 158 6.43 0.83 7.09
CA ARG A 158 5.18 0.29 7.66
C ARG A 158 5.49 -0.58 8.87
N HIS A 159 4.75 -0.37 9.96
CA HIS A 159 4.86 -1.16 11.19
C HIS A 159 3.47 -1.58 11.69
N ILE A 160 3.40 -2.67 12.45
CA ILE A 160 2.15 -3.14 13.08
C ILE A 160 2.13 -2.60 14.50
N GLN A 161 1.14 -1.74 14.79
CA GLN A 161 0.90 -1.16 16.11
C GLN A 161 0.05 -2.07 17.01
N SER A 162 -0.06 -1.72 18.30
CA SER A 162 -1.02 -2.35 19.22
C SER A 162 -2.46 -2.20 18.69
N PRO A 163 -3.37 -3.20 18.81
CA PRO A 163 -3.27 -4.49 19.54
C PRO A 163 -2.42 -5.59 18.86
N GLY A 164 -1.65 -5.27 17.83
CA GLY A 164 -0.67 -6.17 17.23
C GLY A 164 -1.22 -7.04 16.12
N TRP A 165 -0.36 -7.94 15.62
CA TRP A 165 -0.74 -8.92 14.61
C TRP A 165 -1.56 -10.08 15.20
N LYS A 166 -2.49 -10.62 14.39
CA LYS A 166 -3.08 -11.95 14.59
C LYS A 166 -2.77 -12.81 13.37
N LEU A 167 -2.16 -13.97 13.58
CA LEU A 167 -1.77 -14.90 12.52
C LEU A 167 -2.68 -16.11 12.54
N GLY A 168 -3.46 -16.30 11.47
CA GLY A 168 -4.28 -17.48 11.27
C GLY A 168 -3.77 -18.36 10.13
N TRP A 169 -4.12 -19.65 10.15
CA TRP A 169 -3.93 -20.60 9.05
C TRP A 169 -4.95 -21.72 9.15
N VAL A 170 -5.06 -22.55 8.11
CA VAL A 170 -5.93 -23.72 8.08
C VAL A 170 -5.09 -25.00 8.01
N TRP A 171 -5.32 -25.92 8.95
CA TRP A 171 -4.67 -27.23 8.97
C TRP A 171 -5.05 -28.08 7.75
N ALA A 172 -4.07 -28.83 7.23
CA ALA A 172 -4.22 -29.58 5.98
C ALA A 172 -5.04 -30.86 6.13
N LYS A 173 -5.11 -31.43 7.34
CA LYS A 173 -5.84 -32.65 7.71
C LYS A 173 -6.68 -32.41 8.97
N LYS A 174 -6.20 -32.88 10.13
CA LYS A 174 -6.82 -32.87 11.46
C LYS A 174 -5.76 -32.56 12.53
N GLU A 175 -4.70 -31.86 12.14
CA GLU A 175 -3.64 -31.43 13.05
C GLU A 175 -4.21 -30.58 14.20
N ILE A 176 -3.57 -30.65 15.37
CA ILE A 176 -3.92 -29.93 16.59
C ILE A 176 -2.69 -29.20 17.15
N ILE A 177 -2.90 -28.25 18.06
CA ILE A 177 -1.81 -27.62 18.82
C ILE A 177 -1.80 -28.21 20.23
N TRP A 178 -0.70 -28.88 20.60
CA TRP A 178 -0.49 -29.39 21.95
C TRP A 178 -0.13 -28.28 22.93
N ALA A 179 0.85 -27.45 22.57
CA ALA A 179 1.41 -26.41 23.41
C ALA A 179 2.03 -25.29 22.56
N MET A 180 2.18 -24.10 23.15
CA MET A 180 2.80 -22.93 22.53
C MET A 180 3.66 -22.16 23.53
N ASN A 181 4.74 -21.55 23.05
CA ASN A 181 5.59 -20.62 23.79
C ASN A 181 5.82 -19.36 22.94
N GLY A 182 5.82 -18.18 23.55
CA GLY A 182 5.93 -16.89 22.87
C GLY A 182 4.65 -16.39 22.19
N GLY A 183 3.66 -17.25 21.99
CA GLY A 183 2.36 -16.90 21.41
C GLY A 183 1.27 -17.83 21.93
N GLN A 184 0.00 -17.46 21.72
CA GLN A 184 -1.15 -18.20 22.21
C GLN A 184 -2.28 -18.20 21.18
N ALA A 185 -2.95 -19.34 21.01
CA ALA A 185 -4.23 -19.40 20.29
C ALA A 185 -5.31 -18.60 21.03
N THR A 186 -6.08 -17.78 20.31
CA THR A 186 -7.17 -16.95 20.88
C THR A 186 -8.36 -17.78 21.37
N GLU A 187 -8.56 -18.96 20.79
CA GLU A 187 -9.64 -19.89 21.12
C GLU A 187 -9.10 -21.33 21.14
N GLN A 188 -9.55 -22.15 22.11
CA GLN A 188 -9.22 -23.57 22.17
C GLN A 188 -10.02 -24.40 21.15
N GLY A 189 -11.29 -24.06 20.93
CA GLY A 189 -12.22 -24.84 20.09
C GLY A 189 -12.68 -26.15 20.73
N ASP A 190 -13.35 -27.00 19.95
CA ASP A 190 -13.88 -28.29 20.42
C ASP A 190 -12.77 -29.35 20.54
N CYS A 191 -12.25 -29.51 21.76
CA CYS A 191 -11.31 -30.57 22.14
C CYS A 191 -11.98 -31.79 22.80
N SER A 192 -13.31 -31.95 22.73
CA SER A 192 -14.08 -33.02 23.44
C SER A 192 -13.61 -34.46 23.18
N LYS A 193 -12.91 -34.70 22.07
CA LYS A 193 -12.32 -35.99 21.70
C LYS A 193 -11.16 -36.43 22.61
N PHE A 194 -10.53 -35.49 23.33
CA PHE A 194 -9.39 -35.75 24.19
C PHE A 194 -9.85 -35.90 25.64
N LYS A 195 -9.94 -37.15 26.12
CA LYS A 195 -10.40 -37.48 27.49
C LYS A 195 -9.35 -37.23 28.58
N SER A 196 -8.08 -37.16 28.20
CA SER A 196 -6.94 -36.87 29.06
C SER A 196 -5.92 -36.06 28.26
N ASN A 197 -5.17 -35.18 28.93
CA ASN A 197 -4.30 -34.16 28.33
C ASN A 197 -4.99 -33.37 27.21
N ILE A 198 -5.72 -32.32 27.58
CA ILE A 198 -6.45 -31.49 26.61
C ILE A 198 -5.45 -30.63 25.82
N PRO A 199 -5.48 -30.64 24.47
CA PRO A 199 -4.60 -29.79 23.66
C PRO A 199 -4.86 -28.29 23.86
N HIS A 200 -3.83 -27.46 23.63
CA HIS A 200 -3.95 -26.00 23.62
C HIS A 200 -4.99 -25.48 22.61
N CYS A 201 -5.09 -26.10 21.43
CA CYS A 201 -6.11 -25.75 20.44
C CYS A 201 -6.45 -26.93 19.52
N CYS A 202 -7.75 -27.17 19.31
CA CYS A 202 -8.31 -28.18 18.40
C CYS A 202 -9.07 -27.56 17.20
N LYS A 203 -9.08 -26.23 17.04
CA LYS A 203 -9.64 -25.59 15.84
C LYS A 203 -8.86 -26.01 14.60
N LYS A 204 -9.58 -26.19 13.49
CA LYS A 204 -8.96 -26.42 12.17
C LYS A 204 -8.29 -25.15 11.62
N ASP A 205 -8.80 -24.00 12.06
CA ASP A 205 -8.45 -22.64 11.69
C ASP A 205 -8.05 -21.81 12.93
N PRO A 206 -6.93 -22.14 13.61
CA PRO A 206 -6.47 -21.39 14.77
C PRO A 206 -6.08 -19.95 14.38
N GLU A 207 -6.40 -18.99 15.24
CA GLU A 207 -5.83 -17.63 15.21
C GLU A 207 -4.89 -17.46 16.41
N ILE A 208 -3.66 -17.07 16.13
CA ILE A 208 -2.59 -16.90 17.11
C ILE A 208 -2.31 -15.41 17.34
N VAL A 209 -2.11 -15.05 18.59
CA VAL A 209 -1.57 -13.76 19.03
C VAL A 209 -0.21 -13.96 19.71
N ASP A 210 0.64 -12.95 19.64
CA ASP A 210 1.86 -12.83 20.44
C ASP A 210 1.52 -12.62 21.92
N LEU A 211 2.39 -13.05 22.82
CA LEU A 211 2.22 -12.81 24.26
C LEU A 211 2.61 -11.37 24.63
N LEU A 212 2.08 -10.88 25.75
CA LEU A 212 2.33 -9.51 26.22
C LEU A 212 3.73 -9.35 26.84
N PRO A 213 4.30 -8.14 26.83
CA PRO A 213 5.51 -7.82 27.59
C PRO A 213 5.34 -8.15 29.08
N GLY A 214 6.39 -8.70 29.70
CA GLY A 214 6.35 -9.14 31.11
C GLY A 214 5.92 -10.60 31.33
N THR A 215 5.61 -11.34 30.25
CA THR A 215 5.37 -12.80 30.28
C THR A 215 6.50 -13.55 31.01
N PRO A 216 6.21 -14.59 31.84
CA PRO A 216 7.23 -15.39 32.53
C PRO A 216 8.26 -16.03 31.59
N TYR A 217 9.53 -16.11 32.02
CA TYR A 217 10.66 -16.56 31.19
C TYR A 217 10.48 -17.97 30.58
N ASN A 218 9.86 -18.89 31.31
CA ASN A 218 9.57 -20.25 30.81
C ASN A 218 8.55 -20.29 29.66
N MET A 219 7.77 -19.22 29.46
CA MET A 219 6.81 -19.06 28.37
C MET A 219 7.37 -18.20 27.23
N GLN A 220 8.57 -17.62 27.37
CA GLN A 220 9.20 -16.80 26.34
C GLN A 220 9.98 -17.64 25.30
N ILE A 221 10.23 -17.04 24.14
CA ILE A 221 11.21 -17.46 23.15
C ILE A 221 11.90 -16.22 22.56
N ALA A 222 13.06 -16.39 21.95
CA ALA A 222 13.74 -15.31 21.23
C ALA A 222 12.78 -14.57 20.28
N ASN A 223 12.82 -13.24 20.29
CA ASN A 223 11.99 -12.32 19.51
C ASN A 223 10.48 -12.27 19.83
N CYS A 224 9.96 -13.05 20.80
CA CYS A 224 8.74 -12.64 21.52
C CYS A 224 9.12 -11.54 22.55
N CYS A 225 8.24 -11.02 23.41
CA CYS A 225 6.80 -11.18 23.54
C CYS A 225 6.27 -9.74 23.61
N LYS A 226 5.88 -9.19 22.46
CA LYS A 226 5.79 -7.74 22.20
C LYS A 226 4.34 -7.26 22.10
N GLY A 227 3.37 -8.10 22.48
CA GLY A 227 1.95 -7.85 22.27
C GLY A 227 1.58 -7.69 20.80
N GLY A 228 2.34 -8.34 19.91
CA GLY A 228 2.10 -8.34 18.47
C GLY A 228 2.56 -7.07 17.75
N VAL A 229 3.23 -6.15 18.45
CA VAL A 229 3.86 -4.98 17.84
C VAL A 229 5.06 -5.44 17.02
N LEU A 230 5.14 -5.00 15.77
CA LEU A 230 6.18 -5.39 14.81
C LEU A 230 6.69 -4.14 14.09
N ASN A 231 7.89 -3.69 14.45
CA ASN A 231 8.42 -2.42 13.94
C ASN A 231 8.80 -2.52 12.45
N SER A 232 9.04 -1.39 11.78
CA SER A 232 9.49 -1.37 10.39
C SER A 232 10.99 -1.63 10.29
N TRP A 233 11.42 -2.22 9.17
CA TRP A 233 12.82 -2.62 8.97
C TRP A 233 13.76 -1.42 8.95
N ALA A 234 13.34 -0.25 8.45
CA ALA A 234 14.21 0.91 8.42
C ALA A 234 14.39 1.55 9.80
N GLN A 235 13.37 1.47 10.68
CA GLN A 235 13.29 2.13 11.98
C GLN A 235 13.97 1.32 13.10
N ASP A 236 13.69 0.01 13.17
CA ASP A 236 14.29 -0.89 14.15
C ASP A 236 14.30 -2.36 13.64
N PRO A 237 15.38 -2.79 12.95
CA PRO A 237 15.52 -4.15 12.44
C PRO A 237 15.42 -5.24 13.52
N ALA A 238 15.81 -4.94 14.77
CA ALA A 238 15.77 -5.91 15.87
C ALA A 238 14.33 -6.13 16.37
N ASN A 239 13.47 -5.12 16.26
CA ASN A 239 12.05 -5.22 16.58
C ASN A 239 11.12 -5.40 15.37
N ALA A 240 11.68 -5.52 14.17
CA ALA A 240 10.99 -5.96 12.95
C ALA A 240 10.81 -7.50 12.85
N ILE A 241 11.12 -8.23 13.92
CA ILE A 241 10.96 -9.70 14.01
C ILE A 241 10.11 -10.04 15.25
N ALA A 242 9.15 -10.95 15.07
CA ALA A 242 8.41 -11.62 16.13
C ALA A 242 8.42 -13.14 15.92
N SER A 243 8.50 -13.94 16.98
CA SER A 243 8.56 -15.40 16.87
C SER A 243 7.81 -16.10 18.01
N PHE A 244 7.21 -17.26 17.69
CA PHE A 244 6.62 -18.18 18.67
C PHE A 244 6.95 -19.64 18.31
N GLN A 245 6.92 -20.52 19.30
CA GLN A 245 7.03 -21.96 19.12
C GLN A 245 5.65 -22.62 19.20
N VAL A 246 5.44 -23.63 18.37
CA VAL A 246 4.21 -24.43 18.33
C VAL A 246 4.56 -25.91 18.32
N SER A 247 3.95 -26.68 19.22
CA SER A 247 3.98 -28.14 19.21
C SER A 247 2.71 -28.64 18.52
N VAL A 248 2.86 -29.31 17.38
CA VAL A 248 1.77 -29.73 16.49
C VAL A 248 1.58 -31.24 16.61
N GLY A 249 0.37 -31.66 16.97
CA GLY A 249 -0.04 -33.06 17.08
C GLY A 249 -0.93 -33.53 15.92
N GLN A 250 -1.15 -34.84 15.85
CA GLN A 250 -1.87 -35.52 14.74
C GLN A 250 -1.36 -35.16 13.33
N ALA A 251 -0.07 -34.84 13.24
CA ALA A 251 0.61 -34.45 12.01
C ALA A 251 1.47 -35.59 11.44
N GLY A 252 2.17 -35.32 10.34
CA GLY A 252 3.22 -36.22 9.87
C GLY A 252 4.46 -36.13 10.74
N THR A 253 5.13 -37.26 10.97
CA THR A 253 6.39 -37.39 11.71
C THR A 253 7.63 -37.46 10.81
N THR A 254 7.49 -37.16 9.51
CA THR A 254 8.60 -37.17 8.54
C THR A 254 8.41 -36.10 7.45
N ASN A 255 9.51 -35.73 6.78
CA ASN A 255 9.52 -34.84 5.60
C ASN A 255 8.55 -35.24 4.48
N LYS A 256 8.15 -36.51 4.38
CA LYS A 256 7.22 -37.02 3.35
C LYS A 256 5.74 -36.99 3.80
N THR A 257 5.49 -37.17 5.09
CA THR A 257 4.13 -37.34 5.66
C THR A 257 3.51 -36.04 6.16
N VAL A 258 4.33 -35.05 6.53
CA VAL A 258 3.88 -33.70 6.87
C VAL A 258 3.20 -33.05 5.67
N ARG A 259 2.17 -32.25 5.96
CA ARG A 259 1.55 -31.34 4.99
C ARG A 259 1.67 -29.92 5.50
N VAL A 260 2.00 -29.02 4.59
CA VAL A 260 2.11 -27.58 4.86
C VAL A 260 0.69 -27.04 5.16
N PRO A 261 0.51 -26.19 6.18
CA PRO A 261 -0.75 -25.48 6.38
C PRO A 261 -1.14 -24.65 5.17
N LYS A 262 -2.44 -24.35 5.04
CA LYS A 262 -3.03 -23.63 3.91
C LYS A 262 -3.69 -22.34 4.39
N ASN A 263 -4.02 -21.45 3.46
CA ASN A 263 -4.85 -20.26 3.70
C ASN A 263 -4.37 -19.45 4.92
N PHE A 264 -3.09 -19.07 4.91
CA PHE A 264 -2.54 -18.17 5.91
C PHE A 264 -3.26 -16.81 5.84
N THR A 265 -3.55 -16.22 6.99
CA THR A 265 -4.17 -14.90 7.12
C THR A 265 -3.37 -14.09 8.14
N LEU A 266 -3.01 -12.87 7.78
CA LEU A 266 -2.35 -11.93 8.68
C LEU A 266 -3.30 -10.76 8.91
N LYS A 267 -3.84 -10.65 10.12
CA LYS A 267 -4.66 -9.51 10.53
C LYS A 267 -3.77 -8.54 11.29
N SER A 268 -3.84 -7.27 10.92
CA SER A 268 -3.26 -6.12 11.65
C SER A 268 -4.39 -5.25 12.21
N PRO A 269 -4.09 -4.20 12.98
CA PRO A 269 -5.04 -3.11 13.15
C PRO A 269 -5.36 -2.50 11.78
N GLY A 270 -6.62 -2.63 11.36
CA GLY A 270 -7.06 -2.29 10.00
C GLY A 270 -6.84 -3.41 8.95
N PRO A 271 -7.63 -3.43 7.87
CA PRO A 271 -7.42 -4.34 6.74
C PRO A 271 -6.15 -3.96 5.96
N GLY A 272 -5.62 -4.89 5.15
CA GLY A 272 -4.57 -4.55 4.18
C GLY A 272 -3.67 -5.70 3.74
N TYR A 273 -3.34 -6.64 4.61
CA TYR A 273 -2.44 -7.75 4.27
C TYR A 273 -3.16 -8.89 3.54
N THR A 274 -2.59 -9.32 2.42
CA THR A 274 -2.97 -10.53 1.70
C THR A 274 -1.78 -11.48 1.66
N CYS A 275 -1.97 -12.72 2.14
CA CYS A 275 -0.91 -13.73 2.18
C CYS A 275 -1.01 -14.71 1.01
N GLY A 276 0.13 -15.01 0.39
CA GLY A 276 0.22 -16.02 -0.66
C GLY A 276 0.24 -17.46 -0.11
N SER A 277 0.26 -18.44 -1.02
CA SER A 277 0.45 -19.84 -0.67
C SER A 277 1.85 -20.10 -0.09
N ALA A 278 1.93 -20.97 0.92
CA ALA A 278 3.18 -21.39 1.53
C ALA A 278 4.08 -22.14 0.53
N LYS A 279 5.35 -21.74 0.45
CA LYS A 279 6.38 -22.30 -0.43
C LYS A 279 7.40 -23.08 0.41
N VAL A 280 7.70 -24.32 0.04
CA VAL A 280 8.80 -25.07 0.66
C VAL A 280 10.12 -24.49 0.18
N VAL A 281 11.02 -24.16 1.10
CA VAL A 281 12.33 -23.56 0.80
C VAL A 281 13.46 -24.40 1.41
N ARG A 282 14.71 -24.03 1.13
CA ARG A 282 15.90 -24.69 1.72
C ARG A 282 15.81 -24.65 3.26
N PRO A 283 16.02 -25.78 3.98
CA PRO A 283 15.86 -25.78 5.42
C PRO A 283 16.88 -24.89 6.13
N THR A 284 16.38 -24.05 7.04
CA THR A 284 17.14 -23.05 7.79
C THR A 284 18.29 -23.65 8.58
N LYS A 285 19.44 -22.98 8.57
CA LYS A 285 20.54 -23.22 9.50
C LYS A 285 20.46 -22.22 10.65
N PHE A 286 20.58 -22.73 11.88
CA PHE A 286 20.69 -21.93 13.09
C PHE A 286 22.11 -22.07 13.64
N PHE A 287 22.71 -20.95 14.02
CA PHE A 287 24.02 -20.92 14.66
C PHE A 287 23.83 -20.70 16.16
N SER A 288 24.63 -21.38 16.99
CA SER A 288 24.72 -21.07 18.41
C SER A 288 25.32 -19.68 18.64
N GLN A 289 25.07 -19.10 19.82
CA GLN A 289 25.55 -17.75 20.15
C GLN A 289 27.08 -17.61 20.11
N ASP A 290 27.81 -18.70 20.37
CA ASP A 290 29.27 -18.78 20.26
C ASP A 290 29.77 -19.11 18.82
N GLY A 291 28.85 -19.28 17.87
CA GLY A 291 29.13 -19.62 16.47
C GLY A 291 29.63 -21.05 16.21
N ARG A 292 29.89 -21.86 17.25
CA ARG A 292 30.59 -23.15 17.13
C ARG A 292 29.70 -24.30 16.66
N ARG A 293 28.40 -24.25 16.95
CA ARG A 293 27.43 -25.29 16.60
C ARG A 293 26.43 -24.76 15.57
N THR A 294 26.35 -25.45 14.43
CA THR A 294 25.26 -25.26 13.48
C THR A 294 24.23 -26.37 13.66
N THR A 295 22.96 -26.02 13.83
CA THR A 295 21.82 -26.94 13.71
C THR A 295 21.00 -26.57 12.47
N GLN A 296 20.12 -27.46 12.01
CA GLN A 296 19.30 -27.23 10.83
C GLN A 296 17.85 -27.66 11.09
N ALA A 297 16.89 -26.87 10.61
CA ALA A 297 15.50 -27.31 10.52
C ALA A 297 15.38 -28.56 9.62
N HIS A 298 14.46 -29.47 9.92
CA HIS A 298 14.14 -30.59 9.04
C HIS A 298 13.41 -30.13 7.77
N MET A 299 12.54 -29.12 7.90
CA MET A 299 11.84 -28.44 6.82
C MET A 299 11.68 -26.96 7.13
N THR A 300 11.67 -26.11 6.09
CA THR A 300 11.32 -24.69 6.20
C THR A 300 10.29 -24.33 5.14
N TRP A 301 9.25 -23.58 5.54
CA TRP A 301 8.26 -23.03 4.63
C TRP A 301 8.19 -21.51 4.78
N ASN A 302 8.09 -20.79 3.66
CA ASN A 302 7.91 -19.34 3.64
C ASN A 302 6.52 -19.00 3.08
N VAL A 303 5.83 -18.09 3.75
CA VAL A 303 4.60 -17.43 3.29
C VAL A 303 4.91 -15.94 3.21
N THR A 304 4.68 -15.33 2.06
CA THR A 304 4.83 -13.89 1.89
C THR A 304 3.47 -13.24 1.93
N CYS A 305 3.31 -12.24 2.80
CA CYS A 305 2.14 -11.39 2.90
C CYS A 305 2.50 -9.98 2.41
N THR A 306 1.78 -9.49 1.41
CA THR A 306 1.95 -8.14 0.87
C THR A 306 0.85 -7.23 1.39
N TYR A 307 1.15 -5.95 1.58
CA TYR A 307 0.18 -4.95 2.01
C TYR A 307 -0.45 -4.29 0.78
N SER A 308 -1.78 -4.34 0.68
CA SER A 308 -2.53 -3.73 -0.40
C SER A 308 -3.19 -2.43 0.07
N GLN A 309 -2.69 -1.30 -0.42
CA GLN A 309 -3.26 0.03 -0.13
C GLN A 309 -4.74 0.11 -0.55
N ILE A 310 -5.12 -0.53 -1.66
CA ILE A 310 -6.50 -0.57 -2.18
C ILE A 310 -7.44 -1.35 -1.24
N VAL A 311 -6.97 -2.45 -0.64
CA VAL A 311 -7.75 -3.25 0.32
C VAL A 311 -7.78 -2.59 1.71
N ALA A 312 -6.72 -1.88 2.07
CA ALA A 312 -6.58 -1.20 3.34
C ALA A 312 -7.43 0.07 3.46
N GLN A 313 -7.35 0.95 2.45
CA GLN A 313 -7.84 2.32 2.56
C GLN A 313 -9.25 2.48 1.98
N ARG A 314 -10.25 2.19 2.81
CA ARG A 314 -11.63 2.69 2.60
C ARG A 314 -11.80 4.17 2.96
N SER A 315 -10.90 4.71 3.78
CA SER A 315 -10.84 6.11 4.22
C SER A 315 -9.42 6.47 4.66
N PRO A 316 -8.89 7.66 4.33
CA PRO A 316 -7.61 8.14 4.88
C PRO A 316 -7.64 8.25 6.41
N THR A 317 -6.45 8.18 7.03
CA THR A 317 -6.27 8.28 8.49
C THR A 317 -5.58 9.58 8.93
N CYS A 318 -5.04 10.35 7.99
CA CYS A 318 -4.34 11.61 8.24
C CYS A 318 -4.55 12.65 7.14
N CYS A 319 -4.40 13.92 7.51
CA CYS A 319 -4.42 15.06 6.60
C CYS A 319 -3.24 16.01 6.86
N VAL A 320 -2.95 16.87 5.88
CA VAL A 320 -1.86 17.84 5.94
C VAL A 320 -2.41 19.27 5.95
N SER A 321 -1.76 20.13 6.71
CA SER A 321 -2.00 21.58 6.73
C SER A 321 -0.67 22.32 6.57
N LEU A 322 -0.67 23.42 5.82
CA LEU A 322 0.53 24.12 5.38
C LEU A 322 0.50 25.59 5.83
N SER A 323 1.65 26.15 6.18
CA SER A 323 1.80 27.57 6.50
C SER A 323 3.22 28.05 6.21
N SER A 324 3.42 29.37 6.14
CA SER A 324 4.73 29.98 5.96
C SER A 324 4.84 31.32 6.68
N PHE A 325 6.06 31.79 6.92
CA PHE A 325 6.31 33.12 7.50
C PHE A 325 5.96 34.30 6.58
N TYR A 326 5.62 34.04 5.32
CA TYR A 326 5.33 35.05 4.29
C TYR A 326 3.85 35.08 3.87
N ASN A 327 2.98 34.35 4.57
CA ASN A 327 1.55 34.36 4.36
C ASN A 327 0.84 34.23 5.73
N ASP A 328 0.00 35.20 6.07
CA ASP A 328 -0.72 35.24 7.35
C ASP A 328 -1.82 34.17 7.47
N THR A 329 -2.20 33.55 6.35
CA THR A 329 -3.23 32.50 6.30
C THR A 329 -2.64 31.09 6.37
N ILE A 330 -3.27 30.25 7.20
CA ILE A 330 -2.94 28.81 7.28
C ILE A 330 -3.83 28.04 6.31
N VAL A 331 -3.20 27.25 5.45
CA VAL A 331 -3.88 26.31 4.55
C VAL A 331 -4.23 25.08 5.38
N ASN A 332 -5.49 25.04 5.82
CA ASN A 332 -6.00 23.95 6.64
C ASN A 332 -6.12 22.63 5.86
N CYS A 333 -6.28 21.52 6.59
CA CYS A 333 -6.64 20.25 5.99
C CYS A 333 -7.95 20.39 5.18
N PRO A 334 -8.07 19.74 4.01
CA PRO A 334 -9.33 19.71 3.26
C PRO A 334 -10.49 19.17 4.11
N THR A 335 -11.67 19.76 3.93
CA THR A 335 -12.88 19.36 4.64
C THR A 335 -13.21 17.89 4.37
N CYS A 336 -13.62 17.17 5.40
CA CYS A 336 -13.98 15.75 5.34
C CYS A 336 -12.87 14.81 4.79
N SER A 337 -11.59 15.18 4.88
CA SER A 337 -10.43 14.38 4.43
C SER A 337 -10.47 12.90 4.86
N CYS A 338 -10.92 12.60 6.09
CA CYS A 338 -11.00 11.23 6.61
C CYS A 338 -12.45 10.70 6.70
N GLY A 339 -13.38 11.33 5.98
CA GLY A 339 -14.78 10.95 5.88
C GLY A 339 -15.67 11.63 6.94
N CYS A 340 -16.56 12.50 6.49
CA CYS A 340 -17.67 12.99 7.32
C CYS A 340 -18.86 12.02 7.23
N GLN A 341 -19.35 11.53 8.37
CA GLN A 341 -20.66 10.89 8.43
C GLN A 341 -21.71 11.96 8.71
N ASN A 342 -22.66 12.15 7.78
CA ASN A 342 -23.75 13.11 7.92
C ASN A 342 -24.55 12.86 9.21
N ASN A 343 -24.43 13.78 10.18
CA ASN A 343 -25.25 13.97 11.37
C ASN A 343 -25.72 12.68 12.11
N LYS A 344 -24.82 11.72 12.33
CA LYS A 344 -25.04 10.69 13.35
C LYS A 344 -24.46 11.15 14.69
N PRO A 345 -25.25 11.20 15.79
CA PRO A 345 -24.71 11.50 17.11
C PRO A 345 -23.67 10.45 17.50
N GLY A 346 -22.49 10.89 17.94
CA GLY A 346 -21.37 10.02 18.31
C GLY A 346 -20.31 9.77 17.22
N SER A 347 -20.35 10.47 16.08
CA SER A 347 -19.30 10.38 15.04
C SER A 347 -17.97 11.05 15.42
N CYS A 348 -18.02 12.06 16.29
CA CYS A 348 -16.87 12.72 16.92
C CYS A 348 -17.28 13.28 18.29
N VAL A 349 -16.32 13.78 19.07
CA VAL A 349 -16.58 14.47 20.35
C VAL A 349 -15.98 15.87 20.33
N GLU A 350 -16.70 16.86 20.84
CA GLU A 350 -16.16 18.21 21.03
C GLU A 350 -15.18 18.24 22.21
N GLY A 351 -14.04 18.91 22.04
CA GLY A 351 -12.93 18.81 23.01
C GLY A 351 -13.22 19.36 24.41
N ASN A 352 -14.22 20.22 24.55
CA ASN A 352 -14.67 20.78 25.83
C ASN A 352 -15.99 20.16 26.33
N SER A 353 -16.45 19.05 25.73
CA SER A 353 -17.73 18.43 26.10
C SER A 353 -17.67 17.80 27.50
N PRO A 354 -18.64 18.07 28.40
CA PRO A 354 -18.69 17.44 29.73
C PRO A 354 -18.86 15.91 29.66
N TYR A 355 -19.33 15.39 28.51
CA TYR A 355 -19.51 13.96 28.28
C TYR A 355 -18.22 13.27 27.77
N LEU A 356 -17.13 13.99 27.50
CA LEU A 356 -15.89 13.42 26.97
C LEU A 356 -15.38 12.26 27.84
N ALA A 357 -15.33 12.46 29.16
CA ALA A 357 -14.89 11.44 30.12
C ALA A 357 -15.77 10.18 30.10
N SER A 358 -17.08 10.29 29.90
CA SER A 358 -17.98 9.13 29.85
C SER A 358 -17.90 8.38 28.51
N VAL A 359 -17.68 9.08 27.39
CA VAL A 359 -17.54 8.48 26.05
C VAL A 359 -16.17 7.81 25.84
N VAL A 360 -15.12 8.29 26.51
CA VAL A 360 -13.81 7.63 26.56
C VAL A 360 -13.85 6.38 27.44
N ASN A 361 -14.53 6.45 28.60
CA ASN A 361 -14.61 5.33 29.55
C ASN A 361 -15.65 4.25 29.19
N THR A 362 -16.49 4.45 28.16
CA THR A 362 -17.42 3.41 27.69
C THR A 362 -16.65 2.24 27.07
N HIS A 363 -16.48 1.17 27.84
CA HIS A 363 -15.69 -0.01 27.48
C HIS A 363 -16.32 -0.85 26.34
N ASN A 364 -16.13 -0.41 25.11
CA ASN A 364 -15.94 -1.32 23.97
C ASN A 364 -14.44 -1.43 23.69
N LYS A 365 -13.72 -2.19 24.53
CA LYS A 365 -12.26 -2.41 24.41
C LYS A 365 -11.84 -3.01 23.06
N ASP A 366 -12.77 -3.61 22.33
CA ASP A 366 -12.55 -4.25 21.02
C ASP A 366 -12.85 -3.34 19.81
N SER A 367 -13.38 -2.12 20.00
CA SER A 367 -13.65 -1.23 18.87
C SER A 367 -12.38 -0.48 18.43
N LEU A 368 -11.67 -1.00 17.42
CA LEU A 368 -10.55 -0.31 16.75
C LEU A 368 -10.96 1.00 16.02
N THR A 369 -12.24 1.33 15.99
CA THR A 369 -12.76 2.58 15.40
C THR A 369 -12.24 3.81 16.17
N PRO A 370 -11.55 4.75 15.52
CA PRO A 370 -11.01 5.93 16.18
C PRO A 370 -12.15 6.82 16.69
N LEU A 371 -12.02 7.35 17.91
CA LEU A 371 -12.92 8.37 18.45
C LEU A 371 -12.23 9.72 18.31
N VAL A 372 -12.60 10.48 17.28
CA VAL A 372 -11.91 11.73 16.94
C VAL A 372 -12.56 12.97 17.56
N GLN A 373 -11.74 13.99 17.79
CA GLN A 373 -12.22 15.34 18.06
C GLN A 373 -12.97 15.90 16.86
N CYS A 374 -14.11 16.55 17.10
CA CYS A 374 -14.86 17.21 16.03
C CYS A 374 -14.02 18.33 15.40
N THR A 375 -13.69 18.16 14.13
CA THR A 375 -12.94 19.10 13.28
C THR A 375 -13.52 19.06 11.88
N SER A 376 -13.26 20.09 11.06
CA SER A 376 -13.73 20.13 9.67
C SER A 376 -13.17 19.00 8.79
N HIS A 377 -12.05 18.38 9.16
CA HIS A 377 -11.36 17.34 8.39
C HIS A 377 -11.62 15.91 8.91
N MET A 378 -12.10 15.76 10.15
CA MET A 378 -12.45 14.48 10.80
C MET A 378 -11.30 13.44 10.87
N CYS A 379 -10.04 13.87 10.76
CA CYS A 379 -8.90 12.96 10.75
C CYS A 379 -8.33 12.70 12.15
N PRO A 380 -8.02 11.44 12.50
CA PRO A 380 -7.27 11.08 13.70
C PRO A 380 -5.94 11.81 13.83
N ILE A 381 -5.24 12.06 12.72
CA ILE A 381 -3.93 12.73 12.70
C ILE A 381 -3.94 13.93 11.75
N ARG A 382 -3.30 15.01 12.19
CA ARG A 382 -2.91 16.14 11.33
C ARG A 382 -1.40 16.31 11.33
N VAL A 383 -0.83 16.41 10.14
CA VAL A 383 0.54 16.88 9.94
C VAL A 383 0.49 18.37 9.59
N HIS A 384 1.13 19.21 10.40
CA HIS A 384 1.31 20.62 10.09
C HIS A 384 2.75 20.86 9.63
N TRP A 385 2.90 21.44 8.44
CA TRP A 385 4.18 21.80 7.85
C TRP A 385 4.27 23.33 7.75
N HIS A 386 5.13 23.92 8.58
CA HIS A 386 5.31 25.36 8.69
C HIS A 386 6.71 25.78 8.21
N VAL A 387 6.77 26.62 7.18
CA VAL A 387 8.03 27.22 6.73
C VAL A 387 8.37 28.39 7.65
N LYS A 388 9.26 28.18 8.62
CA LYS A 388 9.58 29.15 9.68
C LYS A 388 10.37 30.36 9.20
N VAL A 389 11.48 30.15 8.52
CA VAL A 389 12.42 31.22 8.11
C VAL A 389 13.19 30.79 6.87
N ASN A 390 13.48 31.74 6.00
CA ASN A 390 14.33 31.57 4.82
C ASN A 390 15.55 32.49 4.93
N TYR A 391 16.72 31.94 5.25
CA TYR A 391 18.00 32.67 5.35
C TYR A 391 18.68 32.76 3.98
N LYS A 392 19.88 33.36 3.90
CA LYS A 392 20.66 33.42 2.66
C LYS A 392 20.98 32.03 2.11
N GLU A 393 21.61 31.18 2.92
CA GLU A 393 22.13 29.85 2.51
C GLU A 393 21.29 28.67 2.99
N TYR A 394 20.38 28.89 3.94
CA TYR A 394 19.58 27.84 4.58
C TYR A 394 18.11 28.23 4.64
N TRP A 395 17.23 27.26 4.83
CA TRP A 395 15.83 27.50 5.17
C TRP A 395 15.37 26.47 6.21
N ARG A 396 14.40 26.88 7.03
CA ARG A 396 13.98 26.15 8.23
C ARG A 396 12.49 25.83 8.17
N VAL A 397 12.16 24.56 8.39
CA VAL A 397 10.80 24.05 8.51
C VAL A 397 10.55 23.64 9.96
N LYS A 398 9.33 23.80 10.44
CA LYS A 398 8.81 23.15 11.63
C LYS A 398 7.70 22.18 11.23
N ILE A 399 7.84 20.94 11.67
CA ILE A 399 6.82 19.90 11.56
C ILE A 399 6.11 19.79 12.90
N THR A 400 4.80 19.65 12.90
CA THR A 400 4.00 19.38 14.10
C THR A 400 2.97 18.30 13.78
N LEU A 401 3.07 17.17 14.47
CA LEU A 401 2.10 16.09 14.39
C LEU A 401 1.10 16.27 15.53
N THR A 402 -0.19 16.39 15.22
CA THR A 402 -1.26 16.51 16.21
C THR A 402 -2.14 15.26 16.16
N ASN A 403 -2.36 14.64 17.30
CA ASN A 403 -3.34 13.57 17.48
C ASN A 403 -4.68 14.15 17.91
N PHE A 404 -5.73 13.79 17.18
CA PHE A 404 -7.12 14.13 17.43
C PHE A 404 -7.94 12.92 17.90
N ASN A 405 -7.31 11.75 18.12
CA ASN A 405 -7.95 10.54 18.61
C ASN A 405 -7.92 10.46 20.16
N TYR A 406 -9.09 10.32 20.79
CA TYR A 406 -9.23 10.17 22.24
C TYR A 406 -9.04 8.74 22.76
N ARG A 407 -8.97 7.74 21.87
CA ARG A 407 -8.88 6.31 22.25
C ARG A 407 -7.54 5.65 21.89
N MET A 408 -6.65 6.35 21.20
CA MET A 408 -5.43 5.76 20.65
C MET A 408 -4.22 6.66 20.84
N ASN A 409 -3.18 6.10 21.48
CA ASN A 409 -1.83 6.63 21.42
C ASN A 409 -1.11 5.99 20.23
N TYR A 410 -0.20 6.73 19.59
CA TYR A 410 0.67 6.20 18.54
C TYR A 410 2.08 6.04 19.10
N SER A 411 2.43 4.81 19.50
CA SER A 411 3.79 4.43 19.87
C SER A 411 4.61 4.08 18.64
N GLN A 412 5.93 4.34 18.68
CA GLN A 412 6.85 4.09 17.56
C GLN A 412 6.41 4.77 16.25
N TRP A 413 5.64 5.85 16.35
CA TRP A 413 5.10 6.54 15.19
C TRP A 413 6.22 6.96 14.22
N ASN A 414 5.90 7.00 12.94
CA ASN A 414 6.81 7.50 11.92
C ASN A 414 6.09 8.35 10.87
N LEU A 415 6.89 9.20 10.22
CA LEU A 415 6.47 10.16 9.22
C LEU A 415 7.41 10.04 8.02
N VAL A 416 6.90 9.60 6.87
CA VAL A 416 7.66 9.63 5.62
C VAL A 416 7.24 10.86 4.82
N THR A 417 8.20 11.67 4.41
CA THR A 417 7.96 12.90 3.63
C THR A 417 8.76 12.87 2.35
N GLN A 418 8.10 13.15 1.22
CA GLN A 418 8.75 13.32 -0.08
C GLN A 418 8.90 14.82 -0.41
N HIS A 419 10.13 15.31 -0.49
CA HIS A 419 10.50 16.68 -0.83
C HIS A 419 11.90 16.72 -1.48
N PRO A 420 12.10 17.33 -2.66
CA PRO A 420 13.40 17.35 -3.37
C PRO A 420 14.59 17.79 -2.51
N SER A 421 14.40 18.80 -1.65
CA SER A 421 15.46 19.29 -0.76
C SER A 421 15.96 18.32 0.32
N PHE A 422 15.40 17.11 0.49
CA PHE A 422 15.96 16.12 1.43
C PHE A 422 17.37 15.65 1.04
N ASP A 423 17.74 15.72 -0.24
CA ASP A 423 19.14 15.56 -0.69
C ASP A 423 20.11 16.57 -0.01
N ASN A 424 19.60 17.70 0.50
CA ASN A 424 20.35 18.78 1.15
C ASN A 424 19.93 19.04 2.62
N LEU A 425 19.37 18.03 3.31
CA LEU A 425 19.08 18.13 4.76
C LEU A 425 20.39 18.28 5.55
N THR A 426 20.51 19.36 6.33
CA THR A 426 21.73 19.67 7.10
C THR A 426 21.61 19.23 8.55
N THR A 427 20.51 19.59 9.22
CA THR A 427 20.23 19.17 10.60
C THR A 427 18.74 18.90 10.82
N ILE A 428 18.48 17.97 11.73
CA ILE A 428 17.16 17.67 12.28
C ILE A 428 17.19 17.88 13.79
N PHE A 429 16.11 18.44 14.32
CA PHE A 429 15.93 18.69 15.75
C PHE A 429 14.80 17.82 16.30
N SER A 430 15.03 17.18 17.44
CA SER A 430 14.02 16.42 18.21
C SER A 430 13.47 15.11 17.61
N PHE A 431 13.72 14.79 16.33
CA PHE A 431 13.37 13.49 15.71
C PHE A 431 14.62 12.75 15.20
N ASN A 432 14.51 11.43 15.08
CA ASN A 432 15.43 10.61 14.30
C ASN A 432 15.14 10.74 12.80
N TYR A 433 16.14 10.46 11.96
CA TYR A 433 16.08 10.56 10.50
C TYR A 433 16.74 9.37 9.81
N LYS A 434 16.15 8.93 8.70
CA LYS A 434 16.75 8.01 7.72
C LYS A 434 16.23 8.34 6.33
N SER A 435 17.13 8.47 5.36
CA SER A 435 16.75 8.55 3.94
C SER A 435 16.16 7.22 3.47
N LEU A 436 15.10 7.28 2.68
CA LEU A 436 14.55 6.15 1.93
C LEU A 436 14.83 6.38 0.44
N ASN A 437 15.80 5.66 -0.10
CA ASN A 437 16.13 5.70 -1.53
C ASN A 437 15.83 4.34 -2.18
N PRO A 438 14.55 4.05 -2.53
CA PRO A 438 14.13 2.74 -3.04
C PRO A 438 14.70 2.40 -4.42
N TYR A 439 15.18 3.40 -5.18
CA TYR A 439 15.65 3.23 -6.56
C TYR A 439 17.13 3.57 -6.77
N GLY A 440 17.87 3.90 -5.70
CA GLY A 440 19.29 4.29 -5.73
C GLY A 440 19.60 5.69 -6.27
N VAL A 441 18.74 6.28 -7.12
CA VAL A 441 19.05 7.49 -7.91
C VAL A 441 18.65 8.82 -7.23
N ILE A 442 17.67 8.84 -6.32
CA ILE A 442 17.06 10.07 -5.79
C ILE A 442 16.84 9.93 -4.28
N ASN A 443 17.34 10.85 -3.44
CA ASN A 443 17.09 10.86 -2.00
C ASN A 443 16.07 11.94 -1.60
N ASP A 444 15.00 12.08 -2.39
CA ASP A 444 13.92 13.05 -2.13
C ASP A 444 12.97 12.62 -1.00
N THR A 445 13.18 11.44 -0.41
CA THR A 445 12.26 10.84 0.56
C THR A 445 12.96 10.58 1.89
N ALA A 446 12.39 11.13 2.96
CA ALA A 446 12.90 11.04 4.32
C ALA A 446 11.91 10.34 5.24
N MET A 447 12.38 9.40 6.04
CA MET A 447 11.66 8.81 7.16
C MET A 447 12.11 9.44 8.47
N LEU A 448 11.15 9.97 9.23
CA LEU A 448 11.33 10.59 10.54
C LEU A 448 10.56 9.80 11.61
N TRP A 449 11.10 9.69 12.81
CA TRP A 449 10.40 9.07 13.95
C TRP A 449 10.87 9.63 15.29
N GLY A 450 10.10 9.37 16.35
CA GLY A 450 10.41 9.86 17.70
C GLY A 450 11.70 9.27 18.28
N ILE A 451 12.32 10.01 19.18
CA ILE A 451 13.45 9.58 20.01
C ILE A 451 12.90 8.82 21.22
N LYS A 452 13.47 7.64 21.48
CA LYS A 452 13.03 6.74 22.54
C LYS A 452 13.09 7.41 23.92
N TYR A 453 12.03 7.27 24.71
CA TYR A 453 11.87 7.90 26.03
C TYR A 453 11.79 9.44 26.01
N TYR A 454 11.53 10.06 24.86
CA TYR A 454 11.39 11.51 24.73
C TYR A 454 10.11 11.90 23.99
N ASN A 455 9.94 11.41 22.76
CA ASN A 455 8.76 11.70 21.93
C ASN A 455 8.41 10.53 20.99
N ASP A 456 8.83 9.30 21.32
CA ASP A 456 8.45 8.05 20.66
C ASP A 456 7.00 7.61 20.92
N LEU A 457 6.29 8.32 21.81
CA LEU A 457 4.87 8.16 22.09
C LEU A 457 4.13 9.47 21.76
N LEU A 458 3.25 9.43 20.76
CA LEU A 458 2.29 10.50 20.50
C LEU A 458 0.99 10.18 21.26
N MET A 459 0.75 10.94 22.34
CA MET A 459 -0.40 10.78 23.24
C MET A 459 -1.73 11.06 22.54
N THR A 460 -2.85 10.61 23.15
CA THR A 460 -4.23 10.94 22.76
C THR A 460 -4.46 12.44 22.65
N ALA A 461 -5.54 12.83 21.96
CA ALA A 461 -6.00 14.21 21.87
C ALA A 461 -6.10 14.91 23.23
N GLY A 462 -5.48 16.09 23.31
CA GLY A 462 -5.30 16.87 24.53
C GLY A 462 -4.13 17.85 24.39
N PRO A 463 -3.74 18.57 25.46
CA PRO A 463 -2.61 19.50 25.44
C PRO A 463 -1.30 18.86 24.98
N ASP A 464 -1.00 17.65 25.49
CA ASP A 464 0.19 16.87 25.17
C ASP A 464 0.03 15.97 23.93
N GLY A 465 -1.11 16.06 23.24
CA GLY A 465 -1.44 15.28 22.04
C GLY A 465 -0.70 15.74 20.77
N ASN A 466 0.53 16.28 20.90
CA ASN A 466 1.32 16.72 19.76
C ASN A 466 2.84 16.53 19.95
N VAL A 467 3.54 16.26 18.85
CA VAL A 467 5.01 16.20 18.81
C VAL A 467 5.54 17.12 17.71
N GLN A 468 6.71 17.74 17.96
CA GLN A 468 7.25 18.80 17.12
C GLN A 468 8.73 18.58 16.81
N SER A 469 9.15 18.98 15.62
CA SER A 469 10.52 18.89 15.11
C SER A 469 10.81 20.08 14.22
N GLU A 470 12.10 20.42 14.08
CA GLU A 470 12.55 21.38 13.08
C GLU A 470 13.55 20.72 12.13
N LEU A 471 13.50 21.12 10.86
CA LEU A 471 14.43 20.70 9.81
C LEU A 471 15.16 21.94 9.30
N LEU A 472 16.48 21.83 9.13
CA LEU A 472 17.30 22.84 8.47
C LEU A 472 17.85 22.26 7.17
N PHE A 473 17.50 22.89 6.06
CA PHE A 473 17.94 22.52 4.72
C PHE A 473 18.93 23.54 4.20
N LYS A 474 20.00 23.07 3.56
CA LYS A 474 20.91 23.93 2.80
C LYS A 474 20.31 24.20 1.42
N LYS A 475 20.50 25.41 0.90
CA LYS A 475 20.16 25.73 -0.48
C LYS A 475 21.30 25.31 -1.40
N ASP A 476 20.98 24.47 -2.37
CA ASP A 476 21.86 24.24 -3.51
C ASP A 476 21.54 25.30 -4.60
N PRO A 477 22.50 26.15 -5.00
CA PRO A 477 22.29 27.16 -6.04
C PRO A 477 21.85 26.61 -7.41
N LYS A 478 22.02 25.31 -7.67
CA LYS A 478 21.64 24.67 -8.96
C LYS A 478 20.19 24.19 -9.00
N SER A 479 19.61 23.82 -7.85
CA SER A 479 18.27 23.22 -7.76
C SER A 479 17.27 24.03 -6.93
N PHE A 480 17.73 24.96 -6.09
CA PHE A 480 16.85 25.80 -5.28
C PHE A 480 16.14 26.86 -6.14
N THR A 481 14.81 26.83 -6.15
CA THR A 481 13.97 27.84 -6.79
C THR A 481 12.99 28.44 -5.79
N PHE A 482 12.43 29.61 -6.12
CA PHE A 482 11.31 30.22 -5.39
C PHE A 482 9.94 29.92 -6.03
N GLU A 483 9.91 29.07 -7.07
CA GLU A 483 8.69 28.78 -7.83
C GLU A 483 7.77 27.78 -7.10
N LYS A 484 6.47 27.83 -7.45
CA LYS A 484 5.53 26.69 -7.37
C LYS A 484 5.62 25.84 -6.09
N GLY A 485 5.50 26.49 -4.94
CA GLY A 485 5.43 25.80 -3.65
C GLY A 485 6.72 25.08 -3.24
N TRP A 486 7.89 25.54 -3.70
CA TRP A 486 9.24 24.99 -3.46
C TRP A 486 9.57 24.48 -2.04
N ALA A 487 8.90 25.02 -1.02
CA ALA A 487 9.13 24.73 0.39
C ALA A 487 8.19 23.67 0.97
N PHE A 488 7.27 23.12 0.18
CA PHE A 488 6.19 22.23 0.62
C PHE A 488 6.34 20.81 0.04
N PRO A 489 6.03 19.77 0.82
CA PRO A 489 6.24 18.39 0.40
C PRO A 489 5.27 17.98 -0.69
N ARG A 490 5.71 17.04 -1.52
CA ARG A 490 4.91 16.42 -2.59
C ARG A 490 3.93 15.39 -2.02
N ARG A 491 4.38 14.62 -1.02
CA ARG A 491 3.61 13.60 -0.32
C ARG A 491 4.08 13.47 1.13
N ILE A 492 3.15 13.11 2.01
CA ILE A 492 3.41 12.78 3.41
C ILE A 492 2.67 11.47 3.71
N TYR A 493 3.33 10.57 4.43
CA TYR A 493 2.74 9.35 4.97
C TYR A 493 2.95 9.31 6.49
N PHE A 494 1.94 8.89 7.25
CA PHE A 494 2.02 8.70 8.70
C PHE A 494 1.77 7.23 9.05
N ASN A 495 2.71 6.58 9.73
CA ASN A 495 2.73 5.13 10.02
C ASN A 495 2.53 4.23 8.77
N GLY A 496 2.79 4.77 7.58
CA GLY A 496 2.55 4.12 6.29
C GLY A 496 1.34 4.64 5.51
N ASP A 497 0.35 5.25 6.13
CA ASP A 497 -0.83 5.75 5.43
C ASP A 497 -0.56 7.08 4.74
N ASN A 498 -0.95 7.19 3.46
CA ASN A 498 -0.82 8.42 2.69
C ASN A 498 -1.79 9.48 3.21
N CYS A 499 -1.28 10.65 3.59
CA CYS A 499 -2.09 11.73 4.13
C CYS A 499 -2.69 12.59 3.01
N VAL A 500 -3.91 13.10 3.23
CA VAL A 500 -4.56 14.01 2.29
C VAL A 500 -3.84 15.36 2.30
N MET A 501 -3.18 15.69 1.20
CA MET A 501 -2.57 17.01 0.95
C MET A 501 -3.65 18.02 0.54
N PRO A 502 -3.52 19.32 0.90
CA PRO A 502 -4.25 20.40 0.22
C PRO A 502 -3.94 20.42 -1.28
N PRO A 503 -4.80 21.02 -2.12
CA PRO A 503 -4.51 21.13 -3.54
C PRO A 503 -3.37 22.17 -3.78
N PRO A 504 -2.50 21.99 -4.80
CA PRO A 504 -1.28 22.81 -4.94
C PRO A 504 -1.51 24.30 -5.23
N ASP A 505 -2.67 24.67 -5.76
CA ASP A 505 -3.13 26.04 -5.98
C ASP A 505 -3.41 26.80 -4.68
N ALA A 506 -3.81 26.08 -3.63
CA ALA A 506 -4.03 26.65 -2.29
C ALA A 506 -2.74 26.84 -1.48
N TYR A 507 -1.58 26.36 -1.96
CA TYR A 507 -0.32 26.44 -1.19
C TYR A 507 0.10 27.90 -0.93
N PRO A 508 0.71 28.22 0.22
CA PRO A 508 1.20 29.58 0.47
C PRO A 508 2.22 30.00 -0.59
N TRP A 509 1.89 30.99 -1.40
CA TRP A 509 2.84 31.58 -2.37
C TRP A 509 3.60 32.74 -1.75
N LEU A 510 4.83 32.95 -2.20
CA LEU A 510 5.54 34.21 -1.92
C LEU A 510 4.75 35.34 -2.59
N PRO A 511 4.49 36.48 -1.91
CA PRO A 511 3.80 37.60 -2.54
C PRO A 511 4.53 37.95 -3.83
N ASN A 512 3.78 38.07 -4.93
CA ASN A 512 4.33 38.43 -6.23
C ASN A 512 5.24 39.64 -6.02
N ALA A 513 6.51 39.52 -6.45
CA ALA A 513 7.47 40.62 -6.34
C ALA A 513 6.78 41.87 -6.88
N SER A 514 6.77 42.94 -6.07
CA SER A 514 6.10 44.18 -6.47
C SER A 514 6.55 44.51 -7.87
N THR A 515 5.59 44.84 -8.75
CA THR A 515 5.92 45.37 -10.06
C THR A 515 6.73 46.63 -9.82
N ARG A 516 8.06 46.48 -9.84
CA ARG A 516 8.96 47.58 -10.10
C ARG A 516 8.54 48.03 -11.49
N VAL A 517 7.68 49.03 -11.53
CA VAL A 517 7.50 49.86 -12.70
C VAL A 517 8.90 50.37 -12.97
N MET A 518 9.60 49.71 -13.91
CA MET A 518 10.79 50.26 -14.52
C MET A 518 10.28 51.47 -15.26
N SER A 519 10.21 52.59 -14.55
CA SER A 519 9.75 53.87 -15.06
C SER A 519 10.67 54.16 -16.24
N SER A 520 10.13 53.97 -17.45
CA SER A 520 10.97 53.79 -18.62
C SER A 520 11.64 55.11 -18.93
N ILE A 521 12.94 55.20 -18.62
CA ILE A 521 13.76 56.42 -18.78
C ILE A 521 13.76 56.87 -20.25
N LEU A 522 13.44 55.97 -21.19
CA LEU A 522 13.23 56.29 -22.61
C LEU A 522 12.10 57.31 -22.84
N LEU A 523 10.99 57.28 -22.07
CA LEU A 523 9.87 58.21 -22.26
C LEU A 523 10.25 59.67 -22.00
N PRO A 524 10.84 60.06 -20.85
CA PRO A 524 11.29 61.43 -20.64
C PRO A 524 12.39 61.83 -21.63
N PHE A 525 13.31 60.93 -21.99
CA PHE A 525 14.33 61.21 -23.02
C PHE A 525 13.72 61.52 -24.39
N ILE A 526 12.71 60.77 -24.83
CA ILE A 526 12.01 61.04 -26.10
C ILE A 526 11.29 62.39 -26.03
N THR A 527 10.61 62.73 -24.92
CA THR A 527 9.95 64.03 -24.79
C THR A 527 10.93 65.22 -24.74
N ILE A 528 12.12 65.03 -24.16
CA ILE A 528 13.17 66.06 -24.13
C ILE A 528 13.76 66.26 -25.53
N TRP A 529 14.04 65.16 -26.25
CA TRP A 529 14.54 65.23 -27.62
C TRP A 529 13.53 65.86 -28.59
N THR A 530 12.24 65.52 -28.51
CA THR A 530 11.22 66.14 -29.35
C THR A 530 10.98 67.61 -29.02
N ALA A 531 11.09 68.02 -27.75
CA ALA A 531 11.04 69.43 -27.38
C ALA A 531 12.26 70.22 -27.91
N LEU A 532 13.46 69.63 -27.84
CA LEU A 532 14.69 70.21 -28.40
C LEU A 532 14.61 70.36 -29.93
N THR A 533 14.12 69.35 -30.66
CA THR A 533 13.94 69.48 -32.11
C THR A 533 12.88 70.51 -32.48
N PHE A 534 11.81 70.67 -31.68
CA PHE A 534 10.81 71.71 -31.92
C PHE A 534 11.38 73.13 -31.72
N LEU A 535 12.20 73.34 -30.67
CA LEU A 535 12.86 74.62 -30.42
C LEU A 535 13.88 74.98 -31.51
N MET A 536 14.61 74.00 -32.03
CA MET A 536 15.60 74.18 -33.11
C MET A 536 14.98 74.41 -34.51
N VAL A 537 13.66 74.27 -34.66
CA VAL A 537 12.93 74.53 -35.92
C VAL A 537 12.22 75.90 -35.90
N TYR A 538 12.10 76.53 -34.73
CA TYR A 538 11.43 77.82 -34.52
C TYR A 538 12.38 78.93 -34.00
N ALA A 539 13.69 78.71 -34.09
CA ALA A 539 14.76 79.67 -33.82
C ALA A 539 15.59 79.89 -35.10
#